data_AF-A0A7Y6XR07-F1
#
_entry.id   AF-A0A7Y6XR07-F1
#
_cell.length_a   1.000
_cell.length_b   1.000
_cell.length_c   1.000
_cell.angle_alpha   90.00
_cell.angle_beta   90.00
_cell.angle_gamma   90.00
#
_symmetry.space_group_name_H-M   'P 1'
#
loop_
_entity.id
_entity.type
_entity.pdbx_description
1 polymer ?
#
loop_
_entity_poly.entity_id
_entity_poly.type
_entity_poly.pdbx_seq_one_letter_code
_entity_poly.pdbx_strand_id
1 'polypeptide(L)'
;MMIFNKPVLFFFLTLWALGSFIAQAQQFNGYINSDFSGIIGVRDQPAMVANSPYKFDFSLVNGNFYLANDIAVLSRSDEGGLGLVRQESFQERYAMGNTSLGGISALLSLSRNRGIAFQYKVRAMANGTDVSPNFIYQINRFNSP
;
A
#
# COMPACT_ATOMS: atom_id res chain seq x y z
N MET A 1 37.25 -4.20 -24.09
CA MET A 1 37.14 -4.17 -22.62
C MET A 1 37.15 -2.72 -22.18
N MET A 2 36.00 -2.14 -21.84
CA MET A 2 35.87 -0.70 -21.58
C MET A 2 36.14 -0.42 -20.10
N ILE A 3 37.28 0.20 -19.79
CA ILE A 3 37.67 0.56 -18.42
C ILE A 3 37.06 1.94 -18.13
N PHE A 4 35.96 1.97 -17.38
CA PHE A 4 35.38 3.22 -16.91
C PHE A 4 36.25 3.82 -15.81
N ASN A 5 36.48 5.13 -15.90
CA ASN A 5 37.24 5.86 -14.90
C ASN A 5 36.42 5.92 -13.58
N LYS A 6 37.06 5.68 -12.42
CA LYS A 6 36.39 5.59 -11.11
C LYS A 6 35.39 6.74 -10.80
N PRO A 7 35.68 8.02 -11.08
CA PRO A 7 34.73 9.10 -10.82
C PRO A 7 33.52 9.08 -11.76
N VAL A 8 33.70 8.61 -13.00
CA VAL A 8 32.63 8.47 -13.99
C VAL A 8 31.68 7.35 -13.59
N LEU A 9 32.22 6.22 -13.12
CA LEU A 9 31.43 5.12 -12.58
C LEU A 9 30.60 5.56 -11.37
N PHE A 10 31.20 6.35 -10.47
CA PHE A 10 30.50 6.87 -9.29
C PHE A 10 29.36 7.80 -9.69
N PHE A 11 29.59 8.71 -10.64
CA PHE A 11 28.57 9.61 -11.17
C PHE A 11 27.36 8.84 -11.75
N PHE A 12 27.60 7.81 -12.56
CA PHE A 12 26.53 6.98 -13.11
C PHE A 12 25.76 6.19 -12.04
N LEU A 13 26.44 5.69 -11.01
CA LEU A 13 25.81 5.03 -9.86
C LEU A 13 24.91 5.98 -9.07
N THR A 14 25.36 7.22 -8.84
CA THR A 14 24.55 8.23 -8.14
C THR A 14 23.32 8.64 -8.97
N LEU A 15 23.48 8.79 -10.29
CA LEU A 15 22.37 9.11 -11.20
C LEU A 15 21.32 7.98 -11.23
N TRP A 16 21.77 6.73 -11.23
CA TRP A 16 20.90 5.56 -11.17
C TRP A 16 20.13 5.49 -9.84
N ALA A 17 20.81 5.71 -8.72
CA ALA A 17 20.19 5.71 -7.40
C ALA A 17 19.17 6.86 -7.20
N LEU A 18 19.42 8.03 -7.78
CA LEU A 18 18.48 9.16 -7.71
C LEU A 18 17.28 8.97 -8.67
N GLY A 19 17.49 8.36 -9.83
CA GLY A 19 16.42 8.09 -10.80
C GLY A 19 15.40 7.05 -10.34
N SER A 20 15.78 6.11 -9.47
CA SER A 20 14.87 5.08 -8.97
C SER A 20 13.72 5.59 -8.09
N PHE A 21 13.82 6.79 -7.52
CA PHE A 21 12.77 7.37 -6.68
C PHE A 21 11.58 7.93 -7.48
N ILE A 22 11.70 8.05 -8.81
CA ILE A 22 10.65 8.60 -9.70
C ILE A 22 9.82 7.45 -10.35
N ALA A 23 10.11 6.19 -10.01
CA ALA A 23 9.32 5.06 -10.46
C ALA A 23 7.92 5.09 -9.82
N GLN A 24 6.94 5.62 -10.55
CA GLN A 24 5.53 5.56 -10.19
C GLN A 24 5.07 4.11 -10.32
N ALA A 25 4.72 3.47 -9.21
CA ALA A 25 4.02 2.20 -9.24
C ALA A 25 2.65 2.41 -9.89
N GLN A 26 2.38 1.70 -10.99
CA GLN A 26 1.12 1.82 -11.73
C GLN A 26 -0.04 1.39 -10.82
N GLN A 27 -0.87 2.34 -10.41
CA GLN A 27 -1.96 2.09 -9.47
C GLN A 27 -3.25 1.77 -10.22
N PHE A 28 -3.56 0.49 -10.40
CA PHE A 28 -4.85 0.06 -10.94
C PHE A 28 -5.80 -0.24 -9.78
N ASN A 29 -6.73 0.67 -9.52
CA ASN A 29 -7.77 0.45 -8.53
C ASN A 29 -8.66 -0.73 -8.99
N GLY A 30 -8.84 -1.74 -8.14
CA GLY A 30 -9.55 -2.99 -8.49
C GLY A 30 -8.68 -4.11 -9.09
N TYR A 31 -7.37 -3.92 -9.23
CA TYR A 31 -6.47 -4.96 -9.76
C TYR A 31 -6.38 -6.21 -8.88
N ILE A 32 -6.47 -6.08 -7.55
CA ILE A 32 -6.29 -7.21 -6.60
C ILE A 32 -7.25 -8.39 -6.85
N ASN A 33 -8.48 -8.14 -7.31
CA ASN A 33 -9.46 -9.21 -7.58
C ASN A 33 -9.45 -9.69 -9.04
N SER A 34 -8.42 -9.32 -9.81
CA SER A 34 -8.29 -9.73 -11.21
C SER A 34 -7.38 -10.94 -11.35
N ASP A 35 -7.59 -11.76 -12.38
CA ASP A 35 -6.65 -12.82 -12.79
C ASP A 35 -5.27 -12.23 -13.16
N PHE A 36 -5.23 -10.95 -13.51
CA PHE A 36 -4.00 -10.21 -13.78
C PHE A 36 -3.27 -9.77 -12.51
N SER A 37 -3.82 -9.97 -11.30
CA SER A 37 -3.23 -9.49 -10.04
C SER A 37 -1.93 -10.17 -9.61
N GLY A 38 -1.53 -11.20 -10.37
CA GLY A 38 -0.32 -11.97 -10.15
C GLY A 38 -0.33 -12.67 -8.79
N ILE A 39 0.83 -12.75 -8.16
CA ILE A 39 0.98 -13.35 -6.84
C ILE A 39 0.22 -12.56 -5.76
N ILE A 40 0.06 -11.24 -5.89
CA ILE A 40 -0.48 -10.40 -4.81
C ILE A 40 -1.97 -10.71 -4.53
N GLY A 41 -2.79 -10.94 -5.55
CA GLY A 41 -4.21 -11.23 -5.34
C GLY A 41 -4.55 -12.69 -5.04
N VAL A 42 -3.58 -13.62 -5.13
CA VAL A 42 -3.80 -15.05 -4.79
C VAL A 42 -4.34 -15.24 -3.38
N ARG A 43 -4.02 -14.34 -2.44
CA ARG A 43 -4.55 -14.42 -1.07
C ARG A 43 -6.04 -14.13 -0.98
N ASP A 44 -6.52 -13.21 -1.80
CA ASP A 44 -7.91 -12.78 -1.79
C ASP A 44 -8.74 -13.71 -2.71
N GLN A 45 -8.13 -14.23 -3.79
CA GLN A 45 -8.77 -15.17 -4.70
C GLN A 45 -7.82 -16.31 -5.13
N PRO A 46 -7.66 -17.38 -4.33
CA PRO A 46 -6.70 -18.46 -4.61
C PRO A 46 -6.90 -19.18 -5.94
N ALA A 47 -8.15 -19.20 -6.45
CA ALA A 47 -8.50 -19.83 -7.72
C ALA A 47 -7.78 -19.20 -8.93
N MET A 48 -7.38 -17.93 -8.84
CA MET A 48 -6.69 -17.24 -9.94
C MET A 48 -5.33 -17.86 -10.26
N VAL A 49 -4.71 -18.59 -9.33
CA VAL A 49 -3.40 -19.24 -9.55
C VAL A 49 -3.43 -20.20 -10.74
N ALA A 50 -4.56 -20.86 -10.96
CA ALA A 50 -4.77 -21.79 -12.07
C ALA A 50 -4.90 -21.08 -13.42
N ASN A 51 -5.41 -19.85 -13.43
CA ASN A 51 -5.71 -19.07 -14.63
C ASN A 51 -4.80 -17.83 -14.80
N SER A 52 -3.73 -17.74 -14.00
CA SER A 52 -2.84 -16.59 -14.07
C SER A 52 -2.19 -16.49 -15.46
N PRO A 53 -2.20 -15.31 -16.10
CA PRO A 53 -1.55 -15.11 -17.39
C PRO A 53 -0.02 -15.14 -17.28
N TYR A 54 0.52 -15.03 -16.06
CA TYR A 54 1.96 -15.04 -15.81
C TYR A 54 2.46 -16.46 -15.53
N LYS A 55 3.46 -16.90 -16.28
CA LYS A 55 4.11 -18.21 -16.05
C LYS A 55 4.89 -18.23 -14.74
N PHE A 56 5.54 -17.11 -14.43
CA PHE A 56 6.31 -16.87 -13.22
C PHE A 56 6.04 -15.44 -12.77
N ASP A 57 5.81 -15.24 -11.49
CA ASP A 57 5.66 -13.92 -10.89
C ASP A 57 6.29 -13.89 -9.50
N PHE A 58 6.96 -12.79 -9.17
CA PHE A 58 7.69 -12.60 -7.93
C PHE A 58 7.37 -11.22 -7.35
N SER A 59 6.99 -11.21 -6.08
CA SER A 59 6.84 -9.97 -5.31
C SER A 59 7.87 -9.99 -4.18
N LEU A 60 8.75 -8.99 -4.15
CA LEU A 60 9.78 -8.87 -3.12
C LEU A 60 9.22 -8.23 -1.84
N VAL A 61 8.41 -7.19 -2.01
CA VAL A 61 7.72 -6.46 -0.95
C VAL A 61 6.34 -6.08 -1.48
N ASN A 62 5.33 -6.30 -0.66
CA ASN A 62 3.99 -5.79 -0.91
C ASN A 62 3.38 -5.35 0.41
N GLY A 63 2.45 -4.42 0.37
CA GLY A 63 1.78 -3.97 1.58
C GLY A 63 0.50 -3.24 1.27
N ASN A 64 -0.36 -3.16 2.27
CA ASN A 64 -1.51 -2.27 2.24
C ASN A 64 -1.64 -1.58 3.59
N PHE A 65 -2.24 -0.40 3.52
CA PHE A 65 -2.57 0.40 4.68
C PHE A 65 -3.97 0.95 4.46
N TYR A 66 -4.80 0.78 5.47
CA TYR A 66 -6.18 1.22 5.48
C TYR A 66 -6.48 1.88 6.81
N LEU A 67 -7.00 3.10 6.74
CA LEU A 67 -7.55 3.82 7.89
C LEU A 67 -8.99 4.20 7.57
N ALA A 68 -9.88 3.95 8.52
CA ALA A 68 -11.25 4.42 8.47
C ALA A 68 -11.62 5.06 9.80
N ASN A 69 -12.31 6.18 9.74
CA ASN A 69 -12.86 6.84 10.91
C ASN A 69 -14.11 7.64 10.51
N ASP A 70 -14.98 7.89 11.48
CA ASP A 70 -16.14 8.79 11.37
C ASP A 70 -16.01 10.02 12.29
N ILE A 71 -14.79 10.32 12.73
CA ILE A 71 -14.46 11.41 13.66
C ILE A 71 -14.28 12.71 12.87
N ALA A 72 -13.54 12.65 11.77
CA ALA A 72 -13.20 13.81 10.94
C ALA A 72 -13.25 13.48 9.45
N VAL A 73 -13.79 14.42 8.68
CA VAL A 73 -13.87 14.35 7.21
C VAL A 73 -13.01 15.47 6.63
N LEU A 74 -12.34 15.19 5.53
CA LEU A 74 -11.68 16.21 4.73
C LEU A 74 -12.76 17.07 4.05
N SER A 75 -12.87 18.33 4.47
CA SER A 75 -13.77 19.31 3.88
C SER A 75 -12.96 20.43 3.24
N ARG A 76 -13.40 20.88 2.08
CA ARG A 76 -12.88 22.08 1.44
C ARG A 76 -13.65 23.28 2.00
N SER A 77 -12.95 24.27 2.53
CA SER A 77 -13.58 25.54 2.92
C SER A 77 -13.98 26.33 1.67
N ASP A 78 -14.89 27.28 1.83
CA ASP A 78 -15.34 28.15 0.74
C ASP A 78 -14.19 29.02 0.20
N GLU A 79 -13.13 29.24 0.98
CA GLU A 79 -11.88 29.87 0.52
C GLU A 79 -10.90 28.91 -0.20
N GLY A 80 -11.31 27.66 -0.44
CA GLY A 80 -10.52 26.66 -1.15
C GLY A 80 -9.48 25.92 -0.30
N GLY A 81 -9.41 26.19 1.01
CA GLY A 81 -8.53 25.50 1.94
C GLY A 81 -8.98 24.06 2.18
N LEU A 82 -8.06 23.09 2.10
CA LEU A 82 -8.33 21.72 2.53
C LEU A 82 -8.13 21.63 4.04
N GLY A 83 -9.21 21.37 4.79
CA GLY A 83 -9.19 21.25 6.24
C GLY A 83 -9.84 19.95 6.71
N LEU A 84 -9.41 19.47 7.87
CA LEU A 84 -10.10 18.38 8.57
C LEU A 84 -11.22 18.99 9.41
N VAL A 85 -12.46 18.68 9.07
CA VAL A 85 -13.65 19.15 9.80
C VAL A 85 -14.23 17.99 10.58
N ARG A 86 -14.52 18.22 11.86
CA ARG A 86 -15.16 17.25 12.73
C ARG A 86 -16.59 16.98 12.24
N GLN A 87 -16.97 15.71 12.17
CA GLN A 87 -18.36 15.36 11.89
C GLN A 87 -19.15 15.42 13.20
N GLU A 88 -20.14 16.32 13.32
CA GLU A 88 -21.02 16.45 14.51
C GLU A 88 -22.22 15.48 14.38
N SER A 89 -21.99 14.16 14.54
CA SER A 89 -23.06 13.15 14.61
C SER A 89 -23.27 12.65 16.06
N PHE A 90 -24.50 12.30 16.43
CA PHE A 90 -24.89 11.77 17.75
C PHE A 90 -24.57 10.27 17.95
N GLN A 91 -23.85 9.64 17.03
CA GLN A 91 -23.47 8.22 17.09
C GLN A 91 -22.10 7.98 17.74
N GLU A 92 -21.92 6.75 18.26
CA GLU A 92 -20.65 6.20 18.75
C GLU A 92 -19.56 6.35 17.68
N ARG A 93 -18.38 6.81 18.09
CA ARG A 93 -17.27 7.11 17.19
C ARG A 93 -16.32 5.94 17.06
N TYR A 94 -15.91 5.64 15.85
CA TYR A 94 -15.00 4.55 15.58
C TYR A 94 -13.76 5.01 14.83
N ALA A 95 -12.65 4.35 15.14
CA ALA A 95 -11.41 4.43 14.38
C ALA A 95 -10.89 3.02 14.15
N MET A 96 -10.62 2.72 12.89
CA MET A 96 -10.09 1.42 12.46
C MET A 96 -8.81 1.65 11.68
N GLY A 97 -7.79 0.89 12.05
CA GLY A 97 -6.53 0.82 11.34
C GLY A 97 -6.21 -0.61 10.95
N ASN A 98 -5.80 -0.81 9.70
CA ASN A 98 -5.32 -2.08 9.21
C ASN A 98 -4.05 -1.81 8.40
N THR A 99 -2.97 -2.49 8.77
CA THR A 99 -1.73 -2.47 8.00
C THR A 99 -1.30 -3.89 7.75
N SER A 100 -0.82 -4.17 6.55
CA SER A 100 -0.15 -5.43 6.28
C SER A 100 1.06 -5.25 5.39
N LEU A 101 2.06 -6.08 5.66
CA LEU A 101 3.32 -6.13 4.96
C LEU A 101 3.58 -7.59 4.60
N GLY A 102 3.60 -7.88 3.31
CA GLY A 102 4.16 -9.09 2.75
C GLY A 102 5.55 -8.84 2.19
N GLY A 103 6.29 -9.91 1.94
CA GLY A 103 7.48 -9.79 1.13
C GLY A 103 7.62 -10.96 0.18
N ILE A 104 8.82 -11.54 0.09
CA ILE A 104 9.19 -12.57 -0.88
C ILE A 104 8.07 -13.60 -1.07
N SER A 105 7.45 -13.48 -2.24
CA SER A 105 6.30 -14.25 -2.67
C SER A 105 6.52 -14.65 -4.12
N ALA A 106 6.09 -15.85 -4.49
CA ALA A 106 6.30 -16.40 -5.83
C ALA A 106 5.06 -17.14 -6.33
N LEU A 107 4.75 -16.98 -7.61
CA LEU A 107 3.76 -17.75 -8.35
C LEU A 107 4.47 -18.52 -9.46
N LEU A 108 4.12 -19.80 -9.58
CA LEU A 108 4.54 -20.68 -10.66
C LEU A 108 3.29 -21.28 -11.33
N SER A 109 3.07 -20.94 -12.60
CA SER A 109 2.02 -21.56 -13.40
C SER A 109 2.52 -22.88 -14.00
N LEU A 110 1.70 -23.92 -13.94
CA LEU A 110 1.93 -25.27 -14.44
C LEU A 110 1.01 -25.55 -15.63
N SER A 111 1.34 -26.58 -16.42
CA SER A 111 0.49 -26.98 -17.53
C SER A 111 -0.91 -27.43 -17.07
N ARG A 112 -1.91 -27.20 -17.94
CA ARG A 112 -3.32 -27.60 -17.75
C ARG A 112 -4.01 -26.86 -16.60
N ASN A 113 -3.93 -25.52 -16.59
CA ASN A 113 -4.58 -24.62 -15.63
C ASN A 113 -4.32 -25.04 -14.18
N ARG A 114 -3.05 -25.24 -13.85
CA ARG A 114 -2.59 -25.53 -12.49
C ARG A 114 -1.54 -24.51 -12.14
N GLY A 115 -1.31 -24.28 -10.86
CA GLY A 115 -0.21 -23.44 -10.43
C GLY A 115 0.04 -23.63 -8.94
N ILE A 116 1.20 -23.16 -8.51
CA ILE A 116 1.64 -23.17 -7.12
C ILE A 116 2.01 -21.73 -6.79
N ALA A 117 1.53 -21.27 -5.64
CA ALA A 117 1.83 -19.95 -5.13
C ALA A 117 2.35 -20.06 -3.70
N PHE A 118 3.41 -19.32 -3.41
CA PHE A 118 4.00 -19.19 -2.08
C PHE A 118 3.96 -17.72 -1.66
N GLN A 119 3.53 -17.46 -0.42
CA GLN A 119 3.31 -16.10 0.05
C GLN A 119 3.42 -15.99 1.56
N TYR A 120 4.13 -14.97 2.05
CA TYR A 120 4.10 -14.57 3.46
C TYR A 120 3.55 -13.15 3.63
N LYS A 121 2.87 -12.88 4.75
CA LYS A 121 2.32 -11.56 5.11
C LYS A 121 2.11 -11.49 6.60
N VAL A 122 2.55 -10.39 7.16
CA VAL A 122 2.25 -9.95 8.51
C VAL A 122 1.14 -8.92 8.42
N ARG A 123 0.14 -9.00 9.30
CA ARG A 123 -0.97 -8.04 9.37
C ARG A 123 -1.13 -7.59 10.82
N ALA A 124 -1.28 -6.29 11.01
CA ALA A 124 -1.70 -5.69 12.26
C ALA A 124 -3.03 -4.96 12.05
N MET A 125 -3.98 -5.19 12.95
CA MET A 125 -5.30 -4.57 12.93
C MET A 125 -5.60 -3.98 14.30
N ALA A 126 -6.13 -2.77 14.32
CA ALA A 126 -6.61 -2.09 15.52
C ALA A 126 -8.00 -1.52 15.23
N ASN A 127 -8.91 -1.70 16.18
CA ASN A 127 -10.23 -1.10 16.16
C ASN A 127 -10.50 -0.49 17.54
N GLY A 128 -10.99 0.74 17.57
CA GLY A 128 -11.48 1.40 18.77
C GLY A 128 -12.84 2.01 18.51
N THR A 129 -13.79 1.72 19.39
CA THR A 129 -15.09 2.39 19.51
C THR A 129 -15.04 3.37 20.68
N ASP A 130 -15.98 4.31 20.75
CA ASP A 130 -16.04 5.36 21.77
C ASP A 130 -14.77 6.24 21.86
N VAL A 131 -14.13 6.45 20.71
CA VAL A 131 -12.94 7.30 20.64
C VAL A 131 -13.33 8.75 20.93
N SER A 132 -12.78 9.30 22.01
CA SER A 132 -13.05 10.68 22.39
C SER A 132 -12.64 11.64 21.25
N PRO A 133 -13.51 12.58 20.86
CA PRO A 133 -13.18 13.61 19.87
C PRO A 133 -11.95 14.45 20.24
N ASN A 134 -11.60 14.49 21.53
CA ASN A 134 -10.45 15.23 22.06
C ASN A 134 -9.09 14.68 21.59
N PHE A 135 -9.03 13.45 21.06
CA PHE A 135 -7.80 12.84 20.55
C PHE A 135 -7.20 13.61 19.36
N ILE A 136 -8.03 14.11 18.43
CA ILE A 136 -7.57 14.85 17.23
C ILE A 136 -6.88 16.17 17.63
N TYR A 137 -7.33 16.83 18.71
CA TYR A 137 -6.73 18.09 19.18
C TYR A 137 -5.29 17.92 19.67
N GLN A 138 -4.90 16.73 20.13
CA GLN A 138 -3.53 16.50 20.60
C GLN A 138 -2.54 16.39 19.43
N ILE A 139 -2.96 15.84 18.30
CA ILE A 139 -2.10 15.70 17.12
C ILE A 139 -1.81 17.07 16.48
N ASN A 140 -2.78 17.99 16.47
CA ASN A 140 -2.59 19.34 15.91
C ASN A 140 -1.90 20.33 16.88
N ARG A 141 -1.69 19.94 18.15
CA ARG A 141 -0.99 20.75 19.16
C ARG A 141 0.53 20.65 19.11
N PHE A 142 1.09 19.76 18.30
CA PHE A 142 2.54 19.66 18.10
C PHE A 142 3.12 20.69 17.11
N ASN A 143 2.28 21.58 16.56
CA ASN A 143 2.68 22.65 15.62
C ASN A 143 2.54 24.07 16.22
N SER A 144 2.71 24.23 17.53
CA SER A 144 2.80 25.56 18.13
C SER A 144 3.99 25.59 19.11
N PRO A 145 5.03 26.42 18.85
CA PRO A 145 6.07 26.68 19.84
C PRO A 145 5.50 27.38 21.10
#